data_AF-A0A1H0XV56-F1
#
_entry.id   AF-A0A1H0XV56-F1
#
_cell.length_a   1.000
_cell.length_b   1.000
_cell.length_c   1.000
_cell.angle_alpha   90.00
_cell.angle_beta   90.00
_cell.angle_gamma   90.00
#
_symmetry.space_group_name_H-M   'P 1'
#
loop_
_entity.id
_entity.type
_entity.pdbx_description
1 polymer ?
#
loop_
_entity_poly.entity_id
_entity_poly.type
_entity_poly.pdbx_seq_one_letter_code
_entity_poly.pdbx_strand_id
1 'polypeptide(L)'
;MGLYINNDDHPDVFMNGSDILEPNQGYFRVDYFSEMIKEQKELNKSLSNSFRDLKSLYHQQTNTQAGRWQEVGKQLEVLKESNLQHQNFENQAVQWLTTLDRNNAKLQAILENGGLLNKEIAEQVNLLGESNQAIVDQLGKYETSSQALASHMSELYDLNKEMSEWISTQDDNQDQVINRLENQEALMEKTLRQIDQFRSILFERTNYIAESIENSYNLTSTYVYKLMTGSEQPLSLFMTKQREEERKSE
;
A
#
# COMPACT_ATOMS: atom_id res chain seq x y z
N MET A 1 -107.87 32.60 -101.84
CA MET A 1 -109.14 33.32 -101.59
C MET A 1 -108.95 34.19 -100.36
N GLY A 2 -109.46 35.42 -100.42
CA GLY A 2 -109.34 36.43 -99.37
C GLY A 2 -109.38 37.83 -99.96
N LEU A 3 -110.43 38.11 -100.74
CA LEU A 3 -110.83 39.47 -101.09
C LEU A 3 -111.18 40.19 -99.78
N TYR A 4 -110.50 41.29 -99.48
CA TYR A 4 -111.01 42.30 -98.55
C TYR A 4 -111.06 43.62 -99.30
N ILE A 5 -112.27 44.15 -99.44
CA ILE A 5 -112.56 45.46 -100.02
C ILE A 5 -112.87 46.41 -98.85
N ASN A 6 -112.03 47.43 -98.77
CA ASN A 6 -112.32 48.85 -98.54
C ASN A 6 -112.90 49.32 -97.20
N ASN A 7 -112.26 50.33 -96.60
CA ASN A 7 -112.81 51.68 -96.36
C ASN A 7 -111.78 52.54 -95.59
N ASP A 8 -111.21 53.53 -96.28
CA ASP A 8 -110.72 54.84 -95.82
C ASP A 8 -109.71 55.02 -94.67
N ASP A 9 -109.20 53.97 -94.00
CA ASP A 9 -108.34 54.15 -92.79
C ASP A 9 -106.83 53.90 -92.98
N HIS A 10 -106.35 53.47 -94.16
CA HIS A 10 -104.93 53.16 -94.41
C HIS A 10 -104.44 53.60 -95.82
N PRO A 11 -103.95 54.84 -95.98
CA PRO A 11 -103.58 55.40 -97.29
C PRO A 11 -102.24 54.89 -97.89
N ASP A 12 -101.45 54.10 -97.17
CA ASP A 12 -100.10 53.69 -97.60
C ASP A 12 -100.01 52.30 -98.26
N VAL A 13 -101.15 51.66 -98.57
CA VAL A 13 -101.18 50.33 -99.21
C VAL A 13 -101.41 50.47 -100.71
N PHE A 14 -100.31 50.43 -101.47
CA PHE A 14 -100.33 50.51 -102.93
C PHE A 14 -100.81 49.20 -103.57
N MET A 15 -101.89 49.27 -104.36
CA MET A 15 -102.38 48.18 -105.20
C MET A 15 -101.58 48.14 -106.51
N ASN A 16 -100.87 47.05 -106.77
CA ASN A 16 -100.10 46.88 -108.01
C ASN A 16 -100.98 46.32 -109.12
N GLY A 17 -101.27 47.13 -110.15
CA GLY A 17 -102.16 46.82 -111.28
C GLY A 17 -101.51 45.99 -112.40
N SER A 18 -100.71 44.99 -112.03
CA SER A 18 -100.03 44.10 -112.99
C SER A 18 -100.82 42.79 -113.16
N ASP A 19 -101.06 42.38 -114.42
CA ASP A 19 -101.64 41.07 -114.74
C ASP A 19 -100.73 39.94 -114.26
N ILE A 20 -101.27 39.02 -113.46
CA ILE A 20 -100.56 37.84 -112.94
C ILE A 20 -100.53 36.78 -114.03
N LEU A 21 -99.45 36.78 -114.81
CA LEU A 21 -99.10 35.70 -115.75
C LEU A 21 -98.66 34.45 -114.97
N GLU A 22 -99.58 33.50 -114.81
CA GLU A 22 -99.33 32.07 -114.52
C GLU A 22 -98.85 31.70 -113.08
N PRO A 23 -99.13 30.47 -112.61
CA PRO A 23 -99.51 30.20 -111.23
C PRO A 23 -98.31 30.12 -110.26
N ASN A 24 -98.35 30.92 -109.20
CA ASN A 24 -97.35 30.97 -108.13
C ASN A 24 -97.40 29.77 -107.13
N GLN A 25 -98.07 28.68 -107.50
CA GLN A 25 -98.15 27.45 -106.70
C GLN A 25 -97.52 26.29 -107.49
N GLY A 26 -96.20 26.18 -107.40
CA GLY A 26 -95.56 24.89 -107.64
C GLY A 26 -96.00 23.93 -106.53
N TYR A 27 -96.60 22.80 -106.89
CA TYR A 27 -96.89 21.72 -105.94
C TYR A 27 -95.60 21.32 -105.22
N PHE A 28 -95.38 21.80 -104.00
CA PHE A 28 -94.35 21.26 -103.12
C PHE A 28 -94.86 19.94 -102.55
N ARG A 29 -94.75 18.88 -103.35
CA ARG A 29 -94.98 17.51 -102.87
C ARG A 29 -93.74 17.13 -102.06
N VAL A 30 -93.77 17.44 -100.77
CA VAL A 30 -92.87 16.81 -99.80
C VAL A 30 -93.24 15.34 -99.79
N ASP A 31 -92.34 14.52 -100.30
CA ASP A 31 -92.41 13.11 -100.03
C ASP A 31 -91.93 12.91 -98.59
N TYR A 32 -92.87 12.97 -97.65
CA TYR A 32 -92.61 12.79 -96.21
C TYR A 32 -91.85 11.49 -95.94
N PHE A 33 -92.00 10.47 -96.80
CA PHE A 33 -91.21 9.25 -96.71
C PHE A 33 -89.75 9.50 -97.06
N SER A 34 -89.46 10.23 -98.14
CA SER A 34 -88.09 10.63 -98.50
C SER A 34 -87.43 11.51 -97.43
N GLU A 35 -88.19 12.40 -96.78
CA GLU A 35 -87.70 13.21 -95.66
C GLU A 35 -87.41 12.36 -94.42
N MET A 36 -88.31 11.43 -94.06
CA MET A 36 -88.11 10.46 -92.98
C MET A 36 -86.90 9.55 -93.25
N ILE A 37 -86.71 9.07 -94.48
CA ILE A 37 -85.55 8.26 -94.86
C ILE A 37 -84.25 9.07 -94.76
N LYS A 38 -84.29 10.36 -95.12
CA LYS A 38 -83.14 11.27 -94.97
C LYS A 38 -82.82 11.51 -93.50
N GLU A 39 -83.81 11.77 -92.66
CA GLU A 39 -83.64 11.90 -91.21
C GLU A 39 -83.11 10.62 -90.58
N GLN A 40 -83.64 9.45 -90.97
CA GLN A 40 -83.15 8.15 -90.50
C GLN A 40 -81.68 7.93 -90.91
N LYS A 41 -81.28 8.35 -92.12
CA LYS A 41 -79.89 8.26 -92.57
C LYS A 41 -78.97 9.18 -91.79
N GLU A 42 -79.40 10.42 -91.50
CA GLU A 42 -78.64 11.36 -90.66
C GLU A 42 -78.57 10.88 -89.20
N LEU A 43 -79.64 10.32 -88.65
CA LEU A 43 -79.65 9.70 -87.31
C LEU A 43 -78.71 8.49 -87.25
N ASN A 44 -78.75 7.60 -88.24
CA ASN A 44 -77.85 6.45 -88.30
C ASN A 44 -76.39 6.87 -88.45
N LYS A 45 -76.12 7.93 -89.23
CA LYS A 45 -74.78 8.51 -89.38
C LYS A 45 -74.30 9.14 -88.08
N SER A 46 -75.15 9.91 -87.41
CA SER A 46 -74.88 10.50 -86.09
C SER A 46 -74.60 9.41 -85.05
N LEU A 47 -75.45 8.39 -84.96
CA LEU A 47 -75.29 7.25 -84.06
C LEU A 47 -73.99 6.48 -84.34
N SER A 48 -73.67 6.24 -85.62
CA SER A 48 -72.42 5.57 -86.01
C SER A 48 -71.19 6.38 -85.62
N ASN A 49 -71.25 7.70 -85.77
CA ASN A 49 -70.18 8.60 -85.34
C ASN A 49 -70.05 8.58 -83.80
N SER A 50 -71.16 8.71 -83.06
CA SER A 50 -71.16 8.63 -81.60
C SER A 50 -70.64 7.30 -81.09
N PHE A 51 -70.97 6.18 -81.74
CA PHE A 51 -70.45 4.86 -81.39
C PHE A 51 -68.94 4.76 -81.64
N ARG A 52 -68.45 5.33 -82.74
CA ARG A 52 -67.01 5.39 -83.04
C ARG A 52 -66.26 6.24 -82.02
N ASP A 53 -66.82 7.37 -81.64
CA ASP A 53 -66.23 8.28 -80.65
C ASP A 53 -66.23 7.65 -79.26
N LEU A 54 -67.33 7.00 -78.87
CA LEU A 54 -67.43 6.24 -77.62
C LEU A 54 -66.39 5.11 -77.58
N LYS A 55 -66.20 4.39 -78.69
CA LYS A 55 -65.18 3.33 -78.79
C LYS A 55 -63.76 3.91 -78.65
N SER A 56 -63.50 5.06 -79.26
CA SER A 56 -62.21 5.77 -79.13
C SER A 56 -61.95 6.19 -77.68
N LEU A 57 -62.94 6.84 -77.04
CA LEU A 57 -62.88 7.23 -75.63
C LEU A 57 -62.69 6.03 -74.71
N TYR A 58 -63.38 4.92 -74.97
CA TYR A 58 -63.22 3.68 -74.22
C TYR A 58 -61.78 3.15 -74.33
N HIS A 59 -61.21 3.08 -75.53
CA HIS A 59 -59.82 2.66 -75.72
C HIS A 59 -58.82 3.60 -75.03
N GLN A 60 -59.03 4.92 -75.13
CA GLN A 60 -58.19 5.90 -74.45
C GLN A 60 -58.28 5.77 -72.91
N GLN A 61 -59.49 5.57 -72.39
CA GLN A 61 -59.73 5.36 -70.97
C GLN A 61 -59.06 4.06 -70.50
N THR A 62 -59.18 2.98 -71.26
CA THR A 62 -58.57 1.68 -70.93
C THR A 62 -57.05 1.80 -70.86
N ASN A 63 -56.43 2.49 -71.83
CA ASN A 63 -54.98 2.73 -71.85
C ASN A 63 -54.54 3.61 -70.66
N THR A 64 -55.32 4.64 -70.35
CA THR A 64 -55.04 5.52 -69.19
C THR A 64 -55.16 4.76 -67.87
N GLN A 65 -56.17 3.90 -67.74
CA GLN A 65 -56.35 3.05 -66.57
C GLN A 65 -55.21 2.03 -66.43
N ALA A 66 -54.80 1.38 -67.53
CA ALA A 66 -53.66 0.47 -67.52
C ALA A 66 -52.37 1.18 -67.06
N GLY A 67 -52.11 2.39 -67.55
CA GLY A 67 -50.98 3.21 -67.11
C GLY A 67 -51.05 3.56 -65.61
N ARG A 68 -52.22 3.94 -65.10
CA ARG A 68 -52.44 4.20 -63.67
C ARG A 68 -52.20 2.96 -62.81
N TRP A 69 -52.67 1.80 -63.25
CA TRP A 69 -52.45 0.53 -62.54
C TRP A 69 -50.98 0.14 -62.50
N GLN A 70 -50.25 0.37 -63.60
CA GLN A 70 -48.81 0.14 -63.62
C GLN A 70 -48.07 1.07 -62.65
N GLU A 71 -48.49 2.34 -62.56
CA GLU A 71 -47.90 3.31 -61.63
C GLU A 71 -48.18 2.92 -60.17
N VAL A 72 -49.41 2.53 -59.84
CA VAL A 72 -49.75 2.01 -58.51
C VAL A 72 -48.92 0.76 -58.19
N GLY A 73 -48.74 -0.14 -59.16
CA GLY A 73 -47.88 -1.32 -58.99
C GLY A 73 -46.42 -0.96 -58.68
N LYS A 74 -45.86 0.04 -59.35
CA LYS A 74 -44.50 0.54 -59.06
C LYS A 74 -44.40 1.15 -57.67
N GLN A 75 -45.38 1.97 -57.27
CA GLN A 75 -45.41 2.59 -55.94
C GLN A 75 -45.53 1.55 -54.83
N LEU A 76 -46.32 0.50 -55.04
CA LEU A 76 -46.42 -0.62 -54.10
C LEU A 76 -45.10 -1.38 -53.96
N GLU A 77 -44.36 -1.61 -55.05
CA GLU A 77 -43.06 -2.29 -54.96
C GLU A 77 -42.03 -1.43 -54.22
N VAL A 78 -41.98 -0.12 -54.48
CA VAL A 78 -41.13 0.82 -53.73
C VAL A 78 -41.50 0.84 -52.24
N LEU A 79 -42.79 0.85 -51.92
CA LEU A 79 -43.26 0.82 -50.53
C LEU A 79 -42.88 -0.49 -49.84
N LYS A 80 -42.98 -1.62 -50.54
CA LYS A 80 -42.60 -2.95 -50.04
C LYS A 80 -41.09 -3.03 -49.79
N GLU A 81 -40.27 -2.54 -50.72
CA GLU A 81 -38.82 -2.48 -50.56
C GLU A 81 -38.42 -1.57 -49.39
N SER A 82 -39.04 -0.39 -49.28
CA SER A 82 -38.83 0.54 -48.17
C SER A 82 -39.21 -0.10 -46.83
N ASN A 83 -40.32 -0.82 -46.76
CA ASN A 83 -40.74 -1.51 -45.54
C ASN A 83 -39.76 -2.61 -45.13
N LEU A 84 -39.23 -3.37 -46.09
CA LEU A 84 -38.19 -4.37 -45.82
C LEU A 84 -36.90 -3.73 -45.28
N GLN A 85 -36.48 -2.60 -45.85
CA GLN A 85 -35.34 -1.84 -45.34
C GLN A 85 -35.60 -1.31 -43.93
N HIS A 86 -36.82 -0.84 -43.66
CA HIS A 86 -37.21 -0.37 -42.34
C HIS A 86 -37.13 -1.49 -41.29
N GLN A 87 -37.68 -2.67 -41.58
CA GLN A 87 -37.60 -3.82 -40.69
C GLN A 87 -36.14 -4.25 -40.42
N ASN A 88 -35.29 -4.23 -41.44
CA ASN A 88 -33.87 -4.55 -41.28
C ASN A 88 -33.18 -3.53 -40.36
N PHE A 89 -33.48 -2.24 -40.55
CA PHE A 89 -32.96 -1.19 -39.68
C PHE A 89 -33.47 -1.33 -38.24
N GLU A 90 -34.76 -1.59 -38.03
CA GLU A 90 -35.34 -1.82 -36.70
C GLU A 90 -34.65 -2.99 -35.99
N ASN A 91 -34.45 -4.10 -36.70
CA ASN A 91 -33.73 -5.26 -36.17
C ASN A 91 -32.29 -4.92 -35.78
N GLN A 92 -31.58 -4.14 -36.60
CA GLN A 92 -30.22 -3.67 -36.28
C GLN A 92 -30.22 -2.72 -35.08
N ALA A 93 -31.19 -1.80 -34.99
CA ALA A 93 -31.31 -0.89 -33.86
C ALA A 93 -31.55 -1.64 -32.55
N VAL A 94 -32.40 -2.68 -32.56
CA VAL A 94 -32.60 -3.56 -31.40
C VAL A 94 -31.31 -4.30 -31.02
N GLN A 95 -30.55 -4.80 -32.00
CA GLN A 95 -29.25 -5.43 -31.73
C GLN A 95 -28.24 -4.45 -31.12
N TRP A 96 -28.21 -3.21 -31.59
CA TRP A 96 -27.36 -2.17 -31.01
C TRP A 96 -27.80 -1.81 -29.59
N LEU A 97 -29.10 -1.65 -29.34
CA LEU A 97 -29.63 -1.37 -28.01
C LEU A 97 -29.30 -2.50 -27.02
N THR A 98 -29.48 -3.76 -27.42
CA THR A 98 -29.14 -4.92 -26.57
C THR A 98 -27.64 -5.04 -26.30
N THR A 99 -26.80 -4.71 -27.29
CA THR A 99 -25.34 -4.67 -27.12
C THR A 99 -24.93 -3.54 -26.17
N LEU A 100 -25.54 -2.36 -26.33
CA LEU A 100 -25.30 -1.21 -25.46
C LEU A 100 -25.71 -1.50 -24.02
N ASP A 101 -26.89 -2.09 -23.82
CA ASP A 101 -27.40 -2.48 -22.51
C ASP A 101 -26.47 -3.49 -21.81
N ARG A 102 -26.04 -4.52 -22.56
CA ARG A 102 -25.06 -5.50 -22.05
C ARG A 102 -23.72 -4.85 -21.66
N ASN A 103 -23.25 -3.90 -22.44
CA ASN A 103 -22.00 -3.19 -22.14
C ASN A 103 -22.17 -2.27 -20.93
N ASN A 104 -23.31 -1.61 -20.79
CA ASN A 104 -23.63 -0.79 -19.63
C ASN A 104 -23.67 -1.63 -18.35
N ALA A 105 -24.31 -2.81 -18.38
CA ALA A 105 -24.32 -3.73 -17.26
C ALA A 105 -22.91 -4.22 -16.86
N LYS A 106 -22.03 -4.47 -17.84
CA LYS A 106 -20.62 -4.80 -17.57
C LYS A 106 -19.86 -3.63 -16.93
N LEU A 107 -20.06 -2.41 -17.43
CA LEU A 107 -19.42 -1.22 -16.86
C LEU A 107 -19.87 -0.99 -15.42
N GLN A 108 -21.17 -1.16 -15.13
CA GLN A 108 -21.70 -1.07 -13.78
C GLN A 108 -21.06 -2.12 -12.85
N ALA A 109 -20.96 -3.38 -13.29
CA ALA A 109 -20.32 -4.43 -12.51
C ALA A 109 -18.82 -4.14 -12.24
N ILE A 110 -18.10 -3.61 -13.23
CA ILE A 110 -16.69 -3.18 -13.06
C ILE A 110 -16.60 -2.03 -12.05
N LEU A 111 -17.52 -1.07 -12.11
CA LEU A 111 -17.52 0.10 -11.24
C LEU A 111 -17.87 -0.26 -9.78
N GLU A 112 -18.83 -1.18 -9.58
CA GLU A 112 -19.16 -1.74 -8.28
C GLU A 112 -17.96 -2.52 -7.69
N ASN A 113 -17.34 -3.39 -8.49
CA ASN A 113 -16.16 -4.15 -8.06
C ASN A 113 -14.96 -3.24 -7.75
N GLY A 114 -14.72 -2.22 -8.60
CA GLY A 114 -13.69 -1.21 -8.36
C GLY A 114 -13.95 -0.40 -7.09
N GLY A 115 -15.22 -0.11 -6.78
CA GLY A 115 -15.62 0.51 -5.52
C GLY A 115 -15.32 -0.35 -4.29
N LEU A 116 -15.55 -1.67 -4.37
CA LEU A 116 -15.20 -2.62 -3.30
C LEU A 116 -13.69 -2.71 -3.11
N LEU A 117 -12.94 -2.86 -4.21
CA LEU A 117 -11.48 -2.92 -4.17
C LEU A 117 -10.87 -1.64 -3.59
N ASN A 118 -11.41 -0.46 -3.92
CA ASN A 118 -10.98 0.80 -3.33
C ASN A 118 -11.24 0.88 -1.81
N LYS A 119 -12.36 0.32 -1.33
CA LYS A 119 -12.64 0.24 0.11
C LYS A 119 -11.64 -0.68 0.82
N GLU A 120 -11.37 -1.85 0.25
CA GLU A 120 -10.39 -2.79 0.80
C GLU A 120 -8.98 -2.17 0.85
N ILE A 121 -8.56 -1.47 -0.22
CA ILE A 121 -7.28 -0.74 -0.22
C ILE A 121 -7.28 0.35 0.86
N ALA A 122 -8.37 1.11 1.01
CA ALA A 122 -8.45 2.15 2.03
C ALA A 122 -8.34 1.56 3.46
N GLU A 123 -8.98 0.43 3.72
CA GLU A 123 -8.86 -0.31 4.97
C GLU A 123 -7.42 -0.79 5.21
N GLN A 124 -6.77 -1.40 4.21
CA GLN A 124 -5.38 -1.83 4.31
C GLN A 124 -4.41 -0.67 4.55
N VAL A 125 -4.62 0.48 3.88
CA VAL A 125 -3.80 1.69 4.09
C VAL A 125 -3.96 2.22 5.52
N ASN A 126 -5.19 2.22 6.05
CA ASN A 126 -5.43 2.61 7.44
C ASN A 126 -4.74 1.67 8.43
N LEU A 127 -4.85 0.35 8.24
CA LEU A 127 -4.17 -0.65 9.06
C LEU A 127 -2.63 -0.49 9.01
N LEU A 128 -2.10 -0.22 7.82
CA LEU A 128 -0.67 0.06 7.65
C LEU A 128 -0.26 1.35 8.37
N GLY A 129 -1.11 2.38 8.34
CA GLY A 129 -0.92 3.62 9.07
C GLY A 129 -0.86 3.40 10.58
N GLU A 130 -1.81 2.63 11.14
CA GLU A 130 -1.83 2.27 12.56
C GLU A 130 -0.60 1.44 12.95
N SER A 131 -0.23 0.45 12.14
CA SER A 131 0.97 -0.35 12.36
C SER A 131 2.25 0.51 12.33
N ASN A 132 2.34 1.45 11.40
CA ASN A 132 3.49 2.36 11.32
C ASN A 132 3.57 3.26 12.55
N GLN A 133 2.43 3.78 13.04
CA GLN A 133 2.41 4.57 14.27
C GLN A 133 2.90 3.75 15.48
N ALA A 134 2.44 2.50 15.61
CA ALA A 134 2.91 1.60 16.67
C ALA A 134 4.41 1.32 16.58
N ILE A 135 4.96 1.15 15.37
CA ILE A 135 6.40 0.98 15.14
C ILE A 135 7.16 2.24 15.57
N VAL A 136 6.68 3.43 15.21
CA VAL A 136 7.29 4.72 15.61
C VAL A 136 7.31 4.85 17.13
N ASP A 137 6.21 4.55 17.80
CA ASP A 137 6.11 4.61 19.26
C ASP A 137 7.08 3.62 19.93
N GLN A 138 7.23 2.41 19.35
CA GLN A 138 8.16 1.40 19.86
C GLN A 138 9.63 1.77 19.61
N LEU A 139 9.95 2.40 18.49
CA LEU A 139 11.27 2.96 18.22
C LEU A 139 11.62 4.08 19.20
N GLY A 140 10.68 4.96 19.54
CA GLY A 140 10.89 5.99 20.57
C GLY A 140 11.17 5.41 21.97
N LYS A 141 10.46 4.34 22.34
CA LYS A 141 10.76 3.58 23.58
C LYS A 141 12.15 2.94 23.54
N TYR A 142 12.56 2.42 22.39
CA TYR A 142 13.89 1.85 22.23
C TYR A 142 14.98 2.92 22.31
N GLU A 143 14.77 4.08 21.70
CA GLU A 143 15.70 5.22 21.77
C GLU A 143 15.90 5.69 23.22
N THR A 144 14.81 5.88 23.96
CA THR A 144 14.87 6.27 25.38
C THR A 144 15.57 5.20 26.24
N SER A 145 15.29 3.92 26.01
CA SER A 145 16.01 2.82 26.68
C SER A 145 17.49 2.78 26.31
N SER A 146 17.83 3.07 25.06
CA SER A 146 19.22 3.12 24.59
C SER A 146 19.98 4.29 25.20
N GLN A 147 19.34 5.45 25.35
CA GLN A 147 19.93 6.60 26.04
C GLN A 147 20.16 6.31 27.53
N ALA A 148 19.21 5.67 28.20
CA ALA A 148 19.37 5.26 29.59
C ALA A 148 20.53 4.26 29.75
N LEU A 149 20.65 3.28 28.85
CA LEU A 149 21.75 2.33 28.85
C LEU A 149 23.11 3.04 28.64
N ALA A 150 23.18 4.00 27.71
CA ALA A 150 24.38 4.79 27.49
C ALA A 150 24.79 5.59 28.75
N SER A 151 23.82 6.15 29.48
CA SER A 151 24.06 6.84 30.76
C SER A 151 24.65 5.88 31.80
N HIS A 152 24.04 4.71 32.00
CA HIS A 152 24.56 3.71 32.94
C HIS A 152 25.94 3.18 32.54
N MET A 153 26.22 3.06 31.25
CA MET A 153 27.55 2.67 30.76
C MET A 153 28.61 3.73 31.11
N SER A 154 28.24 5.02 31.02
CA SER A 154 29.10 6.13 31.45
C SER A 154 29.34 6.09 32.96
N GLU A 155 28.30 5.88 33.76
CA GLU A 155 28.42 5.75 35.22
C GLU A 155 29.32 4.56 35.62
N LEU A 156 29.15 3.41 34.96
CA LEU A 156 30.01 2.24 35.17
C LEU A 156 31.45 2.51 34.78
N TYR A 157 31.68 3.28 33.72
CA TYR A 157 33.02 3.69 33.32
C TYR A 157 33.69 4.55 34.39
N ASP A 158 32.97 5.54 34.93
CA ASP A 158 33.48 6.41 35.99
C ASP A 158 33.76 5.63 37.29
N LEU A 159 32.86 4.73 37.69
CA LEU A 159 33.06 3.86 38.85
C LEU A 159 34.28 2.93 38.68
N ASN A 160 34.45 2.36 37.49
CA ASN A 160 35.59 1.50 37.20
C ASN A 160 36.92 2.28 37.22
N LYS A 161 36.89 3.54 36.77
CA LYS A 161 38.04 4.44 36.88
C LYS A 161 38.40 4.72 38.34
N GLU A 162 37.41 5.08 39.16
CA GLU A 162 37.62 5.30 40.62
C GLU A 162 38.15 4.04 41.31
N MET A 163 37.61 2.85 40.96
CA MET A 163 38.09 1.58 41.48
C MET A 163 39.55 1.33 41.10
N SER A 164 39.94 1.63 39.86
CA SER A 164 41.33 1.50 39.41
C SER A 164 42.27 2.44 40.16
N GLU A 165 41.86 3.68 40.42
CA GLU A 165 42.63 4.64 41.24
C GLU A 165 42.78 4.15 42.69
N TRP A 166 41.71 3.61 43.27
CA TRP A 166 41.73 3.04 44.62
C TRP A 166 42.64 1.80 44.70
N ILE A 167 42.58 0.90 43.72
CA ILE A 167 43.47 -0.28 43.65
C ILE A 167 44.93 0.17 43.56
N SER A 168 45.25 1.15 42.71
CA SER A 168 46.62 1.69 42.61
C SER A 168 47.10 2.27 43.94
N THR A 169 46.24 3.02 44.63
CA THR A 169 46.57 3.59 45.94
C THR A 169 46.77 2.50 47.00
N GLN A 170 45.97 1.43 46.94
CA GLN A 170 46.09 0.30 47.85
C GLN A 170 47.38 -0.50 47.60
N ASP A 171 47.80 -0.63 46.35
CA ASP A 171 49.07 -1.24 45.95
C ASP A 171 50.25 -0.47 46.55
N ASP A 172 50.28 0.86 46.37
CA ASP A 172 51.29 1.75 46.96
C ASP A 172 51.35 1.64 48.50
N ASN A 173 50.19 1.54 49.15
CA ASN A 173 50.12 1.35 50.60
C ASN A 173 50.66 -0.03 51.03
N GLN A 174 50.38 -1.09 50.27
CA GLN A 174 50.89 -2.42 50.54
C GLN A 174 52.42 -2.46 50.40
N ASP A 175 52.96 -1.84 49.37
CA ASP A 175 54.41 -1.69 49.19
C ASP A 175 55.05 -0.98 50.39
N GLN A 176 54.43 0.10 50.90
CA GLN A 176 54.92 0.78 52.10
C GLN A 176 54.89 -0.12 53.34
N VAL A 177 53.84 -0.92 53.52
CA VAL A 177 53.73 -1.87 54.64
C VAL A 177 54.80 -2.95 54.53
N ILE A 178 55.00 -3.53 53.34
CA ILE A 178 56.04 -4.53 53.08
C ILE A 178 57.43 -3.95 53.41
N ASN A 179 57.76 -2.78 52.88
CA ASN A 179 59.04 -2.11 53.16
C ASN A 179 59.25 -1.87 54.67
N ARG A 180 58.20 -1.52 55.42
CA ARG A 180 58.28 -1.35 56.88
C ARG A 180 58.50 -2.67 57.60
N LEU A 181 57.82 -3.75 57.17
CA LEU A 181 58.01 -5.09 57.73
C LEU A 181 59.42 -5.61 57.48
N GLU A 182 59.95 -5.46 56.26
CA GLU A 182 61.34 -5.83 55.93
C GLU A 182 62.35 -5.08 56.80
N ASN A 183 62.16 -3.77 56.99
CA ASN A 183 63.04 -2.98 57.87
C ASN A 183 62.93 -3.41 59.34
N GLN A 184 61.72 -3.77 59.81
CA GLN A 184 61.54 -4.31 61.15
C GLN A 184 62.18 -5.68 61.32
N GLU A 185 62.09 -6.55 60.30
CA GLU A 185 62.75 -7.85 60.29
C GLU A 185 64.28 -7.68 60.38
N ALA A 186 64.86 -6.78 59.60
CA ALA A 186 66.29 -6.47 59.66
C ALA A 186 66.73 -5.93 61.03
N LEU A 187 65.93 -5.04 61.64
CA LEU A 187 66.19 -4.54 62.99
C LEU A 187 66.11 -5.66 64.04
N MET A 188 65.10 -6.52 63.95
CA MET A 188 64.93 -7.64 64.86
C MET A 188 66.07 -8.65 64.76
N GLU A 189 66.52 -8.96 63.53
CA GLU A 189 67.69 -9.81 63.30
C GLU A 189 68.95 -9.20 63.93
N LYS A 190 69.15 -7.88 63.77
CA LYS A 190 70.25 -7.17 64.42
C LYS A 190 70.17 -7.23 65.94
N THR A 191 68.99 -7.04 66.53
CA THR A 191 68.79 -7.16 67.99
C THR A 191 69.06 -8.59 68.47
N LEU A 192 68.62 -9.61 67.73
CA LEU A 192 68.93 -11.01 68.04
C LEU A 192 70.43 -11.27 68.05
N ARG A 193 71.16 -10.80 67.03
CA ARG A 193 72.64 -10.89 67.00
C ARG A 193 73.29 -10.19 68.20
N GLN A 194 72.78 -9.04 68.62
CA GLN A 194 73.27 -8.32 69.80
C GLN A 194 72.99 -9.09 71.10
N ILE A 195 71.81 -9.72 71.23
CA ILE A 195 71.48 -10.57 72.37
C ILE A 195 72.42 -11.78 72.43
N ASP A 196 72.70 -12.42 71.30
CA ASP A 196 73.66 -13.53 71.24
C ASP A 196 75.07 -13.10 71.61
N GLN A 197 75.52 -11.93 71.15
CA GLN A 197 76.79 -11.35 71.57
C GLN A 197 76.82 -11.07 73.08
N PHE A 198 75.76 -10.46 73.63
CA PHE A 198 75.64 -10.20 75.06
C PHE A 198 75.68 -11.49 75.88
N ARG A 199 74.99 -12.53 75.41
CA ARG A 199 75.01 -13.87 76.02
C ARG A 199 76.42 -14.45 76.02
N SER A 200 77.15 -14.34 74.91
CA SER A 200 78.55 -14.77 74.80
C SER A 200 79.44 -14.04 75.80
N ILE A 201 79.35 -12.70 75.88
CA ILE A 201 80.08 -11.89 76.85
C ILE A 201 79.75 -12.29 78.29
N LEU A 202 78.48 -12.52 78.61
CA LEU A 202 78.07 -12.97 79.94
C LEU A 202 78.67 -14.34 80.29
N PHE A 203 78.67 -15.29 79.36
CA PHE A 203 79.30 -16.59 79.57
C PHE A 203 80.81 -16.46 79.81
N GLU A 204 81.51 -15.65 79.01
CA GLU A 204 82.94 -15.39 79.18
C GLU A 204 83.23 -14.76 80.55
N ARG A 205 82.49 -13.72 80.93
CA ARG A 205 82.67 -13.02 82.22
C ARG A 205 82.32 -13.91 83.40
N THR A 206 81.26 -14.70 83.29
CA THR A 206 80.87 -15.65 84.36
C THR A 206 81.91 -16.74 84.52
N ASN A 207 82.45 -17.28 83.41
CA ASN A 207 83.54 -18.25 83.46
C ASN A 207 84.81 -17.65 84.07
N TYR A 208 85.20 -16.43 83.68
CA TYR A 208 86.35 -15.74 84.26
C TYR A 208 86.19 -15.51 85.77
N ILE A 209 85.00 -15.11 86.23
CA ILE A 209 84.72 -14.93 87.66
C ILE A 209 84.77 -16.28 88.38
N ALA A 210 84.18 -17.33 87.81
CA ALA A 210 84.23 -18.67 88.38
C ALA A 210 85.69 -19.14 88.54
N GLU A 211 86.50 -18.98 87.51
CA GLU A 211 87.92 -19.31 87.52
C GLU A 211 88.70 -18.43 88.52
N SER A 212 88.37 -17.14 88.63
CA SER A 212 88.98 -16.22 89.61
C SER A 212 88.64 -16.60 91.05
N ILE A 213 87.38 -16.97 91.33
CA ILE A 213 86.94 -17.46 92.63
C ILE A 213 87.63 -18.78 92.95
N GLU A 214 87.69 -19.72 92.00
CA GLU A 214 88.37 -21.00 92.16
C GLU A 214 89.87 -20.81 92.45
N ASN A 215 90.54 -19.95 91.69
CA ASN A 215 91.95 -19.59 91.92
C ASN A 215 92.15 -18.91 93.29
N SER A 216 91.28 -17.98 93.66
CA SER A 216 91.35 -17.29 94.96
C SER A 216 91.08 -18.24 96.12
N TYR A 217 90.13 -19.17 95.97
CA TYR A 217 89.83 -20.22 96.93
C TYR A 217 91.01 -21.19 97.05
N ASN A 218 91.62 -21.63 95.94
CA ASN A 218 92.84 -22.44 95.96
C ASN A 218 93.99 -21.72 96.68
N LEU A 219 94.22 -20.43 96.39
CA LEU A 219 95.28 -19.64 97.01
C LEU A 219 95.05 -19.43 98.53
N THR A 220 93.85 -19.01 98.93
CA THR A 220 93.52 -18.77 100.35
C THR A 220 93.43 -20.08 101.12
N SER A 221 92.84 -21.13 100.55
CA SER A 221 92.81 -22.46 101.18
C SER A 221 94.23 -22.98 101.41
N THR A 222 95.14 -22.83 100.45
CA THR A 222 96.55 -23.22 100.60
C THR A 222 97.27 -22.37 101.66
N TYR A 223 96.99 -21.06 101.73
CA TYR A 223 97.59 -20.17 102.73
C TYR A 223 97.07 -20.45 104.15
N VAL A 224 95.75 -20.56 104.33
CA VAL A 224 95.12 -20.91 105.62
C VAL A 224 95.54 -22.30 106.07
N TYR A 225 95.61 -23.26 105.14
CA TYR A 225 96.13 -24.60 105.44
C TYR A 225 97.58 -24.55 105.87
N LYS A 226 98.45 -23.82 105.14
CA LYS A 226 99.85 -23.62 105.52
C LYS A 226 100.00 -23.01 106.92
N LEU A 227 99.09 -22.11 107.31
CA LEU A 227 99.03 -21.51 108.65
C LEU A 227 98.56 -22.50 109.73
N MET A 228 97.59 -23.36 109.41
CA MET A 228 96.97 -24.31 110.35
C MET A 228 97.76 -25.61 110.53
N THR A 229 98.47 -26.08 109.50
CA THR A 229 99.12 -27.40 109.49
C THR A 229 100.64 -27.36 109.23
N GLY A 230 101.20 -26.19 108.91
CA GLY A 230 102.65 -26.01 108.76
C GLY A 230 103.29 -26.69 107.54
N SER A 231 102.52 -27.17 106.54
CA SER A 231 103.06 -27.83 105.33
C SER A 231 102.45 -27.32 104.02
N GLU A 232 103.24 -27.34 102.94
CA GLU A 232 102.90 -26.79 101.60
C GLU A 232 102.17 -27.78 100.67
N GLN A 233 101.08 -28.40 101.12
CA GLN A 233 100.21 -29.19 100.22
C GLN A 233 98.81 -28.59 100.12
N PRO A 234 98.23 -28.48 98.92
CA PRO A 234 96.89 -27.91 98.75
C PRO A 234 95.83 -28.84 99.38
N LEU A 235 94.86 -28.23 100.07
CA LEU A 235 93.77 -28.91 100.80
C LEU A 235 92.96 -29.88 99.92
N SER A 236 92.90 -29.62 98.60
CA SER A 236 92.19 -30.47 97.64
C SER A 236 92.70 -31.91 97.64
N LEU A 237 94.01 -32.12 97.82
CA LEU A 237 94.64 -33.44 97.79
C LEU A 237 94.33 -34.26 99.05
N PHE A 238 94.03 -33.60 100.17
CA PHE A 238 93.66 -34.26 101.42
C PHE A 238 92.21 -34.75 101.40
N MET A 239 91.29 -33.99 100.81
CA MET A 239 89.90 -34.42 100.61
C MET A 239 89.82 -35.64 99.67
N THR A 240 90.67 -35.69 98.63
CA THR A 240 90.75 -36.87 97.74
C THR A 240 91.37 -38.08 98.45
N LYS A 241 92.40 -37.87 99.29
CA LYS A 241 92.99 -38.95 100.11
C LYS A 241 92.04 -39.47 101.19
N GLN A 242 91.27 -38.61 101.87
CA GLN A 242 90.23 -39.04 102.81
C GLN A 242 89.15 -39.86 102.12
N ARG A 243 88.70 -39.45 100.92
CA ARG A 243 87.77 -40.25 100.10
C ARG A 243 88.36 -41.59 99.62
N GLU A 244 89.66 -41.68 99.40
CA GLU A 244 90.32 -42.95 99.03
C GLU A 244 90.60 -43.86 100.24
N GLU A 245 90.85 -43.31 101.43
CA GLU A 245 90.98 -44.08 102.67
C GLU A 245 89.62 -44.59 103.18
N GLU A 246 88.54 -43.82 103.02
CA GLU A 246 87.16 -44.26 103.25
C GLU A 246 86.73 -45.38 102.28
N ARG A 247 87.22 -45.38 101.03
CA ARG A 247 86.95 -46.47 100.06
C ARG A 247 87.79 -47.75 100.24
N LYS A 248 88.83 -47.72 101.07
CA LYS A 248 89.66 -48.91 101.41
C LYS A 248 89.28 -49.54 102.74
N SER A 249 88.31 -48.96 103.46
CA SER A 249 87.78 -49.47 104.73
C SER A 249 86.34 -50.01 104.61
N GLU A 250 85.83 -50.18 103.38
CA GLU A 250 84.72 -51.07 102.98
C GLU A 250 85.26 -52.26 102.18
#